data_AF-A0A1Y0N112-F1
#
_entry.id   AF-A0A1Y0N112-F1
#
_cell.length_a   1.000
_cell.length_b   1.000
_cell.length_c   1.000
_cell.angle_alpha   90.00
_cell.angle_beta   90.00
_cell.angle_gamma   90.00
#
_symmetry.space_group_name_H-M   'P 1'
#
loop_
_entity.id
_entity.type
_entity.pdbx_description
1 polymer ?
#
loop_
_entity_poly.entity_id
_entity_poly.type
_entity_poly.pdbx_seq_one_letter_code
_entity_poly.pdbx_strand_id
1 'polypeptide(L)'
;MEEFFGIGLLWLLCNYFGGTIRWIYGSIWRTLFNKPKFTYNEYVFGPEKSKDHFDTHGHSFNNMIITFVILGIIISVFSLIIN
;
A
#
# COMPACT_ATOMS: atom_id res chain seq x y z
N MET A 1 2.51 -25.57 -5.50
CA MET A 1 2.45 -25.06 -4.11
C MET A 1 3.41 -23.90 -3.90
N GLU A 2 4.66 -24.00 -4.37
CA GLU A 2 5.64 -22.90 -4.28
C GLU A 2 5.19 -21.62 -5.00
N GLU A 3 4.61 -21.73 -6.20
CA GLU A 3 4.07 -20.56 -6.94
C GLU A 3 2.95 -19.84 -6.18
N PHE A 4 2.03 -20.60 -5.58
CA PHE A 4 0.96 -20.04 -4.74
C PHE A 4 1.52 -19.34 -3.50
N PHE A 5 2.55 -19.91 -2.88
CA PHE A 5 3.25 -19.28 -1.76
C PHE A 5 3.97 -17.99 -2.18
N GLY A 6 4.64 -17.99 -3.33
CA GLY A 6 5.32 -16.81 -3.87
C GLY A 6 4.37 -15.66 -4.15
N ILE A 7 3.23 -15.93 -4.79
CA ILE A 7 2.20 -14.91 -5.06
C ILE A 7 1.60 -14.37 -3.75
N GLY A 8 1.33 -15.25 -2.78
CA GLY A 8 0.82 -14.84 -1.47
C GLY A 8 1.80 -13.96 -0.69
N LEU A 9 3.08 -14.32 -0.71
CA LEU A 9 4.14 -13.52 -0.07
C LEU A 9 4.31 -12.17 -0.75
N LEU A 10 4.33 -12.13 -2.09
CA LEU A 10 4.40 -10.87 -2.84
C LEU A 10 3.22 -9.96 -2.53
N TRP A 11 2.00 -10.50 -2.52
CA TRP A 11 0.80 -9.76 -2.15
C TRP A 11 0.91 -9.17 -0.74
N LEU A 12 1.37 -9.94 0.23
CA LEU A 12 1.56 -9.48 1.61
C LEU A 12 2.58 -8.34 1.70
N LEU A 13 3.72 -8.48 1.03
CA LEU A 13 4.76 -7.44 0.99
C LEU A 13 4.25 -6.15 0.34
N CYS A 14 3.59 -6.25 -0.82
CA CYS A 14 3.00 -5.10 -1.50
C CYS A 14 1.94 -4.39 -0.64
N ASN A 15 1.10 -5.14 0.07
CA ASN A 15 0.12 -4.54 0.97
C ASN A 15 0.76 -3.88 2.19
N TYR A 16 1.80 -4.49 2.75
CA TYR A 16 2.50 -3.91 3.89
C TYR A 16 3.24 -2.63 3.51
N PHE A 17 4.07 -2.64 2.45
CA PHE A 17 4.81 -1.45 2.02
C PHE A 17 3.90 -0.36 1.47
N GLY A 18 3.06 -0.70 0.50
CA GLY A 18 2.13 0.24 -0.11
C GLY A 18 1.13 0.80 0.89
N GLY A 19 0.57 -0.08 1.74
CA GLY A 19 -0.35 0.29 2.81
C GLY A 19 0.30 1.21 3.85
N THR A 20 1.58 0.96 4.22
CA THR A 20 2.33 1.84 5.13
C THR A 20 2.50 3.24 4.56
N ILE A 21 2.96 3.35 3.30
CA ILE A 21 3.17 4.64 2.64
C ILE A 21 1.84 5.40 2.53
N ARG A 22 0.78 4.69 2.13
CA ARG A 22 -0.56 5.26 2.01
C ARG A 22 -1.15 5.64 3.36
N TRP A 23 -0.84 4.91 4.42
CA TRP A 23 -1.24 5.24 5.79
C TRP A 23 -0.54 6.50 6.29
N ILE A 24 0.75 6.68 6.03
CA ILE A 24 1.49 7.90 6.40
C ILE A 24 0.87 9.10 5.69
N TYR A 25 0.76 9.04 4.35
CA TYR A 25 0.15 10.10 3.55
C TYR A 25 -1.29 10.38 3.99
N GLY A 26 -2.10 9.33 4.12
CA GLY A 26 -3.51 9.42 4.48
C GLY A 26 -3.71 9.96 5.89
N SER A 27 -2.84 9.64 6.85
CA SER A 27 -2.90 10.17 8.21
C SER A 27 -2.58 11.65 8.26
N ILE A 28 -1.60 12.12 7.49
CA ILE A 28 -1.27 13.54 7.35
C ILE A 28 -2.44 14.27 6.70
N TRP A 29 -2.87 13.83 5.52
CA TRP A 29 -3.99 14.44 4.78
C TRP A 29 -5.27 14.50 5.62
N ARG A 30 -5.68 13.41 6.25
CA ARG A 30 -6.91 13.38 7.06
C ARG A 30 -6.80 14.27 8.29
N THR A 31 -5.61 14.45 8.85
CA THR A 31 -5.38 15.42 9.94
C THR A 31 -5.53 16.86 9.44
N LEU A 32 -4.93 17.20 8.30
CA LEU A 32 -5.01 18.56 7.73
C LEU A 32 -6.43 18.96 7.32
N PHE A 33 -7.22 18.02 6.80
CA PHE A 33 -8.57 18.28 6.30
C PHE A 33 -9.69 17.87 7.27
N ASN A 34 -9.36 17.61 8.54
CA ASN A 34 -10.30 17.19 9.59
C ASN A 34 -11.25 16.06 9.13
N LYS A 35 -10.69 15.03 8.48
CA LYS A 35 -11.43 13.86 8.00
C LYS A 35 -11.28 12.69 8.97
N PRO A 36 -12.26 11.77 9.05
CA PRO A 36 -12.13 10.55 9.86
C PRO A 36 -10.85 9.79 9.52
N LYS A 37 -10.08 9.37 10.52
CA LYS A 37 -8.86 8.58 10.31
C LYS A 37 -9.21 7.09 10.19
N PHE A 38 -8.53 6.40 9.30
CA PHE A 38 -8.54 4.95 9.25
C PHE A 38 -7.37 4.39 10.07
N THR A 39 -7.56 3.19 10.60
CA THR A 39 -6.51 2.44 11.28
C THR A 39 -5.46 1.96 10.29
N TYR A 40 -4.27 1.64 10.78
CA TYR A 40 -3.21 1.05 9.95
C TYR A 40 -3.68 -0.24 9.25
N ASN A 41 -4.40 -1.10 9.98
CA ASN A 41 -4.94 -2.34 9.43
C ASN A 41 -5.88 -2.09 8.25
N GLU A 42 -6.71 -1.04 8.30
CA GLU A 42 -7.61 -0.68 7.20
C GLU A 42 -6.87 -0.22 5.94
N TYR A 43 -5.65 0.33 6.08
CA TYR A 43 -4.80 0.65 4.94
C TYR A 43 -4.13 -0.59 4.35
N VAL A 44 -3.68 -1.53 5.18
CA VAL A 44 -2.94 -2.72 4.73
C VAL A 44 -3.87 -3.81 4.19
N PHE A 45 -4.98 -4.08 4.88
CA PHE A 45 -5.87 -5.22 4.59
C PHE A 45 -7.24 -4.81 4.05
N GLY A 46 -7.51 -3.50 3.99
CA GLY A 46 -8.81 -2.96 3.56
C GLY A 46 -9.75 -2.65 4.74
N PRO A 47 -10.81 -1.87 4.50
CA PRO A 47 -11.72 -1.39 5.55
C PRO A 47 -12.48 -2.54 6.23
N GLU A 48 -12.44 -2.60 7.57
CA GLU A 48 -13.12 -3.64 8.36
C GLU A 48 -14.65 -3.60 8.24
N LYS A 49 -15.21 -2.43 7.89
CA LYS A 49 -16.66 -2.19 7.81
C LYS A 49 -17.20 -2.09 6.38
N SER A 50 -16.39 -2.35 5.35
CA SER A 50 -16.92 -2.36 3.99
C SER A 50 -17.69 -3.66 3.73
N LYS A 51 -18.94 -3.53 3.27
CA LYS A 51 -19.73 -4.67 2.77
C LYS A 51 -19.40 -4.97 1.30
N ASP A 52 -18.51 -4.21 0.68
CA ASP A 52 -18.28 -4.23 -0.75
C ASP A 52 -16.94 -4.88 -1.07
N HIS A 53 -16.98 -6.03 -1.75
CA HIS A 53 -15.77 -6.79 -2.06
C HIS A 53 -14.83 -6.03 -3.01
N PHE A 54 -15.38 -5.10 -3.79
CA PHE A 54 -14.65 -4.22 -4.69
C PHE A 54 -13.71 -3.26 -3.95
N ASP A 55 -14.09 -2.79 -2.76
CA ASP A 55 -13.25 -1.88 -1.97
C ASP A 55 -11.95 -2.56 -1.53
N THR A 56 -12.03 -3.80 -1.06
CA THR A 56 -10.85 -4.55 -0.58
C THR A 56 -9.87 -4.85 -1.72
N HIS A 57 -10.38 -5.23 -2.90
CA HIS A 57 -9.53 -5.52 -4.05
C HIS A 57 -8.88 -4.25 -4.61
N GLY A 58 -9.65 -3.16 -4.71
CA GLY A 58 -9.11 -1.84 -5.10
C GLY A 58 -8.06 -1.32 -4.11
N HIS A 59 -8.25 -1.57 -2.81
CA HIS A 59 -7.25 -1.23 -1.80
C HIS A 59 -5.92 -1.94 -2.03
N SER A 60 -5.97 -3.27 -2.20
CA SER A 60 -4.75 -4.07 -2.43
C SER A 60 -4.05 -3.67 -3.73
N PHE A 61 -4.83 -3.42 -4.80
CA PHE A 61 -4.29 -2.96 -6.07
C PHE A 61 -3.60 -1.60 -5.94
N ASN A 62 -4.20 -0.63 -5.24
CA ASN A 62 -3.58 0.67 -4.97
C ASN A 62 -2.28 0.53 -4.15
N ASN A 63 -2.25 -0.35 -3.15
CA ASN A 63 -1.04 -0.59 -2.35
C ASN A 63 0.07 -1.19 -3.22
N MET A 64 -0.26 -2.13 -4.11
CA MET A 64 0.68 -2.70 -5.08
C MET A 64 1.26 -1.62 -6.00
N ILE A 65 0.42 -0.77 -6.60
CA ILE A 65 0.88 0.34 -7.47
C ILE A 65 1.81 1.27 -6.71
N ILE A 66 1.42 1.72 -5.51
CA ILE A 66 2.24 2.62 -4.70
C ILE A 66 3.60 1.99 -4.38
N THR A 67 3.62 0.70 -4.04
CA THR A 67 4.87 -0.03 -3.79
C THR A 67 5.79 0.02 -4.99
N PHE A 68 5.31 -0.34 -6.18
CA PHE A 68 6.14 -0.35 -7.39
C PHE A 68 6.58 1.04 -7.83
N VAL A 69 5.72 2.06 -7.71
CA VAL A 69 6.08 3.44 -8.01
C VAL A 69 7.21 3.92 -7.10
N ILE A 70 7.11 3.68 -5.80
CA ILE A 70 8.13 4.12 -4.84
C ILE A 70 9.43 3.34 -5.01
N LEU A 71 9.37 2.02 -5.23
CA LEU A 71 10.56 1.24 -5.55
C LEU A 71 11.24 1.72 -6.83
N GLY A 72 10.47 2.03 -7.88
CA GLY A 72 10.99 2.59 -9.13
C GLY A 72 11.69 3.93 -8.92
N ILE A 73 11.11 4.82 -8.11
CA ILE A 73 11.73 6.11 -7.75
C ILE A 73 13.03 5.88 -6.98
N ILE A 74 13.03 5.01 -5.97
CA ILE A 74 14.22 4.69 -5.17
C ILE A 74 15.34 4.17 -6.09
N ILE A 75 15.06 3.16 -6.92
CA ILE A 75 16.03 2.58 -7.84
C ILE A 75 16.58 3.64 -8.80
N SER A 76 15.72 4.50 -9.33
CA SER A 76 16.13 5.58 -10.24
C SER A 76 17.06 6.57 -9.56
N VAL A 77 16.72 7.01 -8.35
CA VAL A 77 17.53 7.94 -7.54
C VAL A 77 18.88 7.31 -7.19
N PHE A 78 18.90 6.06 -6.72
CA PHE A 78 20.14 5.35 -6.43
C PHE A 78 21.03 5.19 -7.67
N SER A 79 20.42 4.88 -8.82
CA SER A 79 21.16 4.75 -10.08
C SER A 79 21.81 6.07 -10.50
N LEU A 80 21.16 7.21 -10.24
CA LEU A 80 21.72 8.55 -10.50
C LEU A 80 22.84 8.94 -9.52
N ILE A 81 22.87 8.36 -8.32
CA ILE A 81 23.91 8.65 -7.31
C ILE A 81 25.18 7.82 -7.58
N ILE A 82 25.02 6.60 -8.09
CA ILE A 82 26.14 5.66 -8.30
C ILE A 82 26.86 5.89 -9.64
N ASN A 83 26.17 6.38 -10.67
CA ASN A 83 26.76 6.75 -11.97
C ASN A 83 27.31 8.18 -11.94
#